data_AF-A0A9D2Q3P0-F1
#
_entry.id   AF-A0A9D2Q3P0-F1
#
_cell.length_a   1.000
_cell.length_b   1.000
_cell.length_c   1.000
_cell.angle_alpha   90.00
_cell.angle_beta   90.00
_cell.angle_gamma   90.00
#
_symmetry.space_group_name_H-M   'P 1'
#
loop_
_entity.id
_entity.type
_entity.pdbx_description
1 polymer ?
#
loop_
_entity_poly.entity_id
_entity_poly.type
_entity_poly.pdbx_seq_one_letter_code
_entity_poly.pdbx_strand_id
1 'polypeptide(L)'
;MVLYNHSVPANAETEKPVAGLEDQVQDEKRLLEFCRVPRTRKEIIDFLGIASGQYALKRYLDPLVQAGAIRLTMPETPRSPHQQYFTAAKRL
;
A
#
# COMPACT_ATOMS: atom_id res chain seq x y z
N MET A 1 -40.88 -16.67 -30.57
CA MET A 1 -40.28 -17.56 -29.56
C MET A 1 -39.24 -16.75 -28.80
N VAL A 2 -39.58 -16.24 -27.62
CA VAL A 2 -38.58 -15.85 -26.60
C VAL A 2 -39.18 -16.22 -25.26
N LEU A 3 -38.65 -17.28 -24.66
CA LEU A 3 -38.97 -17.70 -23.30
C LEU A 3 -38.16 -16.80 -22.36
N TYR A 4 -38.84 -15.93 -21.62
CA TYR A 4 -38.27 -15.30 -20.45
C TYR A 4 -38.06 -16.39 -19.40
N ASN A 5 -36.82 -16.65 -19.04
CA ASN A 5 -36.51 -17.50 -17.90
C ASN A 5 -35.46 -16.86 -16.99
N HIS A 6 -35.93 -16.65 -15.76
CA HIS A 6 -35.21 -16.71 -14.49
C HIS A 6 -34.15 -15.64 -14.17
N SER A 7 -34.63 -14.64 -13.42
CA SER A 7 -34.02 -14.03 -12.25
C SER A 7 -32.65 -14.57 -11.78
N VAL A 8 -31.64 -13.71 -11.86
CA VAL A 8 -30.54 -13.65 -10.89
C VAL A 8 -30.74 -12.36 -10.08
N PRO A 9 -30.86 -12.42 -8.74
CA PRO A 9 -31.13 -11.25 -7.93
C PRO A 9 -29.85 -10.43 -7.69
N ALA A 10 -30.09 -9.14 -7.47
CA ALA A 10 -29.14 -8.09 -7.19
C ALA A 10 -28.12 -8.45 -6.10
N ASN A 11 -26.85 -8.51 -6.48
CA ASN A 11 -25.76 -8.06 -5.63
C ASN A 11 -24.87 -7.17 -6.48
N ALA A 12 -24.74 -5.93 -6.02
CA ALA A 12 -24.06 -4.83 -6.68
C ALA A 12 -22.58 -5.13 -6.90
N GLU A 13 -22.25 -5.57 -8.10
CA GLU A 13 -20.92 -5.41 -8.66
C GLU A 13 -20.80 -3.95 -9.09
N THR A 14 -20.41 -3.07 -8.16
CA THR A 14 -19.72 -1.84 -8.54
C THR A 14 -18.41 -2.23 -9.20
N GLU A 15 -18.49 -2.56 -10.48
CA GLU A 15 -17.36 -2.60 -11.39
C GLU A 15 -16.74 -1.20 -11.43
N LYS A 16 -15.76 -0.96 -10.56
CA LYS A 16 -14.76 0.06 -10.84
C LYS A 16 -13.76 -0.54 -11.82
N PRO A 17 -13.42 0.19 -12.89
CA PRO A 17 -12.74 -0.37 -14.06
C PRO A 17 -11.38 -0.94 -13.66
N VAL A 18 -11.06 -2.09 -14.23
CA VAL A 18 -9.73 -2.73 -14.17
C VAL A 18 -8.77 -1.87 -14.99
N ALA A 19 -8.32 -0.76 -14.41
CA ALA A 19 -7.34 0.12 -15.02
C ALA A 19 -5.93 -0.41 -14.72
N GLY A 20 -5.27 -0.92 -15.77
CA GLY A 20 -3.87 -0.62 -16.07
C GLY A 20 -2.80 -1.17 -15.11
N LEU A 21 -2.03 -2.12 -15.62
CA LEU A 21 -0.76 -2.63 -15.08
C LEU A 21 0.41 -1.60 -15.08
N GLU A 22 0.17 -0.30 -14.93
CA GLU A 22 1.12 0.73 -15.43
C GLU A 22 1.92 1.48 -14.34
N ASP A 23 1.49 1.51 -13.08
CA ASP A 23 2.17 2.29 -12.00
C ASP A 23 3.08 1.47 -11.07
N GLN A 24 3.57 0.30 -11.48
CA GLN A 24 4.41 -0.53 -10.58
C GLN A 24 5.78 0.08 -10.24
N VAL A 25 6.17 1.22 -10.84
CA VAL A 25 7.57 1.65 -10.96
C VAL A 25 7.86 3.08 -10.46
N GLN A 26 6.88 3.90 -10.06
CA GLN A 26 7.14 5.27 -9.56
C GLN A 26 7.16 5.39 -8.02
N ASP A 27 7.93 4.71 -7.20
CA ASP A 27 9.29 4.20 -7.32
C ASP A 27 9.53 3.66 -5.92
N GLU A 28 9.77 2.36 -5.73
CA GLU A 28 10.26 1.84 -4.44
C GLU A 28 11.44 2.68 -3.95
N LYS A 29 12.30 3.13 -4.88
CA LYS A 29 13.39 4.07 -4.64
C LYS A 29 12.94 5.41 -4.07
N ARG A 30 11.85 6.01 -4.56
CA ARG A 30 11.33 7.28 -4.03
C ARG A 30 10.69 7.09 -2.67
N LEU A 31 10.00 5.96 -2.45
CA LEU A 31 9.49 5.63 -1.12
C LEU A 31 10.64 5.41 -0.12
N LEU A 32 11.72 4.76 -0.54
CA LEU A 32 12.94 4.61 0.25
C LEU A 32 13.65 5.95 0.48
N GLU A 33 13.66 6.84 -0.49
CA GLU A 33 14.23 8.18 -0.32
C GLU A 33 13.40 9.05 0.62
N PHE A 34 12.07 9.00 0.49
CA PHE A 34 11.13 9.66 1.38
C PHE A 34 11.23 9.16 2.83
N CYS A 35 11.44 7.85 3.00
CA CYS A 35 11.66 7.21 4.30
C CYS A 35 13.10 7.32 4.81
N ARG A 36 14.01 8.11 4.20
CA ARG A 36 15.35 8.35 4.81
C ARG A 36 15.25 8.99 6.20
N VAL A 37 14.21 9.80 6.42
CA VAL A 37 13.80 10.31 7.74
C VAL A 37 12.62 9.46 8.21
N PRO A 38 12.48 9.16 9.52
CA PRO A 38 11.33 8.41 10.03
C PRO A 38 9.99 9.06 9.66
N ARG A 39 9.11 8.29 9.01
CA ARG A 39 7.76 8.70 8.58
C ARG A 39 6.67 7.87 9.22
N THR A 40 5.54 8.49 9.46
CA THR A 40 4.31 7.82 9.92
C THR A 40 3.60 7.13 8.76
N ARG A 41 2.71 6.17 9.08
CA ARG A 41 1.85 5.53 8.07
C ARG A 41 1.03 6.54 7.27
N LYS A 42 0.53 7.57 7.95
CA LYS A 42 -0.28 8.63 7.33
C LYS A 42 0.52 9.38 6.27
N GLU A 43 1.72 9.84 6.61
CA GLU A 43 2.60 10.52 5.63
C GLU A 43 2.94 9.63 4.45
N ILE A 44 3.15 8.33 4.67
CA ILE A 44 3.43 7.38 3.59
C ILE A 44 2.22 7.19 2.67
N ILE A 45 1.02 7.05 3.24
CA ILE A 45 -0.22 6.94 2.45
C ILE A 45 -0.45 8.21 1.64
N ASP A 46 -0.30 9.37 2.28
CA ASP A 46 -0.46 10.69 1.66
C ASP A 46 0.57 10.87 0.53
N PHE A 47 1.82 10.41 0.72
CA PHE A 47 2.87 10.42 -0.29
C PHE A 47 2.56 9.51 -1.48
N LEU A 48 2.01 8.32 -1.24
CA LEU A 48 1.64 7.38 -2.29
C LEU A 48 0.41 7.86 -3.09
N GLY A 49 -0.42 8.76 -2.54
CA GLY A 49 -1.58 9.31 -3.23
C GLY A 49 -2.69 8.29 -3.54
N ILE A 50 -2.65 7.13 -2.89
CA ILE A 50 -3.57 6.03 -3.13
C ILE A 50 -4.80 6.16 -2.21
N ALA A 51 -5.99 6.08 -2.79
CA ALA A 51 -7.25 6.25 -2.06
C ALA A 51 -7.45 5.25 -0.91
N SER A 52 -6.97 4.01 -1.06
CA SER A 52 -7.01 3.01 0.01
C SER A 52 -5.66 2.92 0.72
N GLY A 53 -5.58 3.52 1.91
CA GLY A 53 -4.36 3.49 2.71
C GLY A 53 -3.90 2.08 3.11
N GLN A 54 -4.83 1.19 3.45
CA GLN A 54 -4.49 -0.21 3.77
C GLN A 54 -3.89 -0.94 2.56
N TYR A 55 -4.48 -0.74 1.38
CA TYR A 55 -3.94 -1.30 0.14
C TYR A 55 -2.55 -0.72 -0.17
N ALA A 56 -2.39 0.59 -0.02
CA ALA A 56 -1.11 1.29 -0.24
C ALA A 56 0.00 0.71 0.64
N LEU A 57 -0.23 0.57 1.94
CA LEU A 57 0.76 0.00 2.85
C LEU A 57 1.06 -1.47 2.51
N LYS A 58 0.02 -2.29 2.31
CA LYS A 58 0.20 -3.72 2.02
C LYS A 58 0.93 -3.98 0.70
N ARG A 59 0.70 -3.14 -0.31
CA ARG A 59 1.26 -3.34 -1.65
C ARG A 59 2.66 -2.75 -1.82
N TYR A 60 2.98 -1.67 -1.11
CA TYR A 60 4.22 -0.89 -1.33
C TYR A 60 5.13 -0.82 -0.10
N LEU A 61 4.57 -0.71 1.12
CA LEU A 61 5.39 -0.62 2.34
C LEU A 61 5.78 -2.00 2.86
N ASP A 62 4.82 -2.92 3.00
CA ASP A 62 5.03 -4.23 3.60
C ASP A 62 6.12 -5.06 2.89
N PRO A 63 6.20 -5.10 1.54
CA PRO A 63 7.29 -5.80 0.86
C PRO A 63 8.68 -5.23 1.19
N LEU A 64 8.80 -3.89 1.31
CA LEU A 64 10.07 -3.23 1.66
C LEU A 64 10.47 -3.47 3.12
N VAL A 65 9.49 -3.61 4.02
CA VAL A 65 9.73 -4.00 5.41
C VAL A 65 10.20 -5.45 5.49
N GLN A 66 9.54 -6.35 4.75
CA GLN A 66 9.91 -7.77 4.69
C GLN A 66 11.30 -7.98 4.05
N ALA A 67 11.63 -7.21 3.01
CA ALA A 67 12.96 -7.19 2.40
C ALA A 67 14.03 -6.53 3.28
N GLY A 68 13.65 -5.92 4.41
CA GLY A 68 14.56 -5.22 5.32
C GLY A 68 15.08 -3.88 4.79
N ALA A 69 14.55 -3.40 3.67
CA ALA A 69 14.88 -2.09 3.09
C ALA A 69 14.26 -0.94 3.90
N ILE A 70 13.13 -1.18 4.55
CA ILE A 70 12.51 -0.28 5.54
C ILE A 70 12.46 -0.98 6.89
N ARG A 71 12.66 -0.23 7.97
CA ARG A 71 12.62 -0.69 9.36
C ARG A 71 11.63 0.10 10.19
N LEU A 72 11.19 -0.56 11.26
CA LEU A 72 10.32 -0.01 12.29
C LEU A 72 11.16 0.68 13.37
N THR A 73 10.73 1.84 13.86
CA THR A 73 11.35 2.49 15.03
C THR A 73 11.05 1.75 16.34
N MET A 74 9.86 1.16 16.49
CA MET A 74 9.50 0.33 17.66
C MET A 74 9.08 -1.08 17.23
N PRO A 75 10.03 -1.99 16.97
CA PRO A 75 9.73 -3.35 16.53
C PRO A 75 8.95 -4.17 17.59
N GLU A 76 9.17 -3.92 18.88
CA GLU A 76 8.46 -4.59 19.99
C GLU A 76 6.97 -4.26 20.04
N THR A 77 6.60 -3.07 19.55
CA THR A 77 5.22 -2.56 19.58
C THR A 77 4.79 -2.07 18.19
N PRO A 78 4.63 -2.98 17.21
CA PRO A 78 4.42 -2.62 15.80
C PRO A 78 3.07 -1.91 15.54
N ARG A 79 2.13 -2.03 16.49
CA ARG A 79 0.81 -1.37 16.45
C ARG A 79 0.78 -0.04 17.20
N SER A 80 1.91 0.43 17.74
CA SER A 80 1.96 1.71 18.45
C SER A 80 1.53 2.87 17.54
N PRO A 81 0.77 3.85 18.05
CA PRO A 81 0.40 5.05 17.28
C PRO A 81 1.60 5.93 16.93
N HIS A 82 2.69 5.84 17.71
CA HIS A 82 3.94 6.55 17.45
C HIS A 82 4.90 5.78 16.54
N GLN A 83 4.44 4.67 15.95
CA GLN A 83 5.24 3.85 15.04
C GLN A 83 5.64 4.65 13.80
N GLN A 84 6.93 4.64 13.50
CA GLN A 84 7.49 5.25 12.30
C GLN A 84 8.30 4.23 11.50
N TYR A 85 8.50 4.56 10.23
CA TYR A 85 9.16 3.75 9.23
C TYR A 85 10.30 4.54 8.63
N PHE A 86 11.47 3.92 8.53
CA PHE A 86 12.64 4.55 7.96
C PHE A 86 13.45 3.55 7.13
N THR A 87 14.17 4.05 6.13
CA THR A 87 15.00 3.24 5.26
C THR A 87 16.20 2.72 6.02
N ALA A 88 16.45 1.41 5.92
CA ALA A 88 17.66 0.81 6.45
C ALA A 88 18.85 1.35 5.64
N ALA A 89 19.70 2.15 6.29
CA ALA A 89 20.97 2.54 5.68
C ALA A 89 21.73 1.26 5.35
N LYS A 90 21.92 0.98 4.06
CA LYS A 90 22.78 -0.10 3.61
C LYS A 90 24.19 0.30 4.07
N ARG A 91 24.70 -0.33 5.12
CA ARG A 91 26.12 -0.26 5.42
C ARG A 91 26.80 -0.98 4.26
N LEU A 92 27.36 -0.20 3.34
CA LEU A 92 28.34 -0.67 2.36
C LEU A 92 29.58 -1.16 3.09
#